data_AF-A0A8J4B9Z0-F1
#
_entry.id   AF-A0A8J4B9Z0-F1
#
_cell.length_a   1.000
_cell.length_b   1.000
_cell.length_c   1.000
_cell.angle_alpha   90.00
_cell.angle_beta   90.00
_cell.angle_gamma   90.00
#
_symmetry.space_group_name_H-M   'P 1'
#
loop_
_entity.id
_entity.type
_entity.pdbx_description
1 polymer ?
#
loop_
_entity_poly.entity_id
_entity_poly.type
_entity_poly.pdbx_seq_one_letter_code
_entity_poly.pdbx_strand_id
1 'polypeptide(L)'
;MPLLASVIPSGKFVEVVVADPITACTPLNNVAQVAGRIVLVLQSNSCSISDQGLNVLAAKGAAMIIVQNKADKPYGPSLTDIEVSQYTVQIPISMTYKYFGDTLLDFLTSGYGRLFVAGVVVPVDVDTVAEFSSWGPIYGDGRIKPDIIAPGKDIISAVTSLRFGSFCEYDRYWGTSAATPLVAGTIIIMRQYLRTGFYPLGARNNILSTPFTPSGMLLKALLIAGAKSLEGGVARATGKLMGPPPDGYQGWGRLSMSGSLPLEGFTDPRVRLQVLDRGQFTLPGQSVTVTGLVATGTGPISIVLAYYDYPADVNAVTALVNNLDLIVVANGRNYTGNNDEHASAAPVPDSVNTVEKVLLKSLQPGANVSIVVAAPSLPSLILDPTTPQRWAVAVVGHFSGYLESELNPFWAKWGRGMPPSPPPPEPPRPPRPPPSPVPSPAPPRPPPAPPSPRPPPRPPKPPRLPPSPPTPPSTPPTPPPSNPRPPPSPPFRPTSPSPPKPSLPDVPMPPSLPGTPRAPSPPSPQRTPPLSPPPSPTPSLKSPPRPPSPVKPPPTPRRPPSRPPSPPRRPPNRLPPPMQQ
;
A
#
# COMPACT_ATOMS: atom_id res chain seq x y z
N MET A 1 7.17 -19.74 12.76
CA MET A 1 8.33 -20.65 12.89
C MET A 1 8.69 -21.20 11.51
N PRO A 2 9.25 -20.37 10.60
CA PRO A 2 9.40 -20.72 9.19
C PRO A 2 10.26 -21.97 8.93
N LEU A 3 11.23 -22.28 9.81
CA LEU A 3 12.07 -23.47 9.70
C LEU A 3 11.34 -24.79 9.99
N LEU A 4 10.18 -24.77 10.66
CA LEU A 4 9.38 -25.99 10.89
C LEU A 4 8.59 -26.44 9.63
N ALA A 5 8.49 -25.58 8.62
CA ALA A 5 7.71 -25.86 7.42
C ALA A 5 8.30 -27.01 6.57
N SER A 6 9.60 -27.29 6.69
CA SER A 6 10.23 -28.46 6.05
C SER A 6 9.90 -29.80 6.73
N VAL A 7 9.40 -29.75 7.97
CA VAL A 7 9.10 -30.93 8.81
C VAL A 7 7.61 -31.22 8.88
N ILE A 8 6.76 -30.21 8.68
CA ILE A 8 5.31 -30.34 8.72
C ILE A 8 4.78 -30.33 7.29
N PRO A 9 4.43 -31.49 6.69
CA PRO A 9 3.84 -31.51 5.36
C PRO A 9 2.55 -30.68 5.32
N SER A 10 2.27 -30.04 4.20
CA SER A 10 1.06 -29.24 4.01
C SER A 10 -0.20 -30.06 4.36
N GLY A 11 -1.07 -29.52 5.21
CA GLY A 11 -2.28 -30.18 5.68
C GLY A 11 -2.07 -31.30 6.70
N LYS A 12 -0.86 -31.43 7.26
CA LYS A 12 -0.57 -32.37 8.37
C LYS A 12 -0.39 -31.62 9.69
N PHE A 13 -0.60 -32.38 10.76
CA PHE A 13 -0.43 -31.97 12.14
C PHE A 13 0.74 -32.77 12.72
N VAL A 14 1.71 -32.08 13.31
CA VAL A 14 2.78 -32.73 14.08
C VAL A 14 2.64 -32.33 15.53
N GLU A 15 2.61 -33.32 16.42
CA GLU A 15 2.47 -33.09 17.85
C GLU A 15 3.72 -32.43 18.45
N VAL A 16 3.51 -31.57 19.43
CA VAL A 16 4.58 -31.00 20.27
C VAL A 16 4.68 -31.80 21.57
N VAL A 17 5.90 -32.22 21.92
CA VAL A 17 6.21 -32.96 23.13
C VAL A 17 7.35 -32.27 23.89
N VAL A 18 7.29 -32.25 25.21
CA VAL A 18 8.32 -31.65 26.05
C VAL A 18 9.53 -32.60 26.16
N ALA A 19 10.75 -32.07 26.05
CA ALA A 19 11.96 -32.85 26.29
C ALA A 19 12.05 -33.29 27.77
N ASP A 20 12.65 -34.44 28.01
CA ASP A 20 13.06 -34.87 29.36
C ASP A 20 14.52 -35.32 29.31
N PRO A 21 15.49 -34.65 29.98
CA PRO A 21 15.29 -33.44 30.75
C PRO A 21 14.93 -32.25 29.86
N ILE A 22 14.16 -31.30 30.41
CA ILE A 22 13.56 -30.22 29.63
C ILE A 22 14.57 -29.28 28.95
N THR A 23 15.79 -29.23 29.46
CA THR A 23 16.87 -28.46 28.85
C THR A 23 17.55 -29.19 27.71
N ALA A 24 17.32 -30.49 27.50
CA ALA A 24 18.00 -31.31 26.50
C ALA A 24 19.54 -31.20 26.51
N CYS A 25 20.16 -30.77 27.62
CA CYS A 25 21.62 -30.67 27.74
C CYS A 25 22.30 -32.03 27.91
N THR A 26 21.52 -33.08 28.15
CA THR A 26 21.96 -34.48 28.23
C THR A 26 21.01 -35.33 27.38
N PRO A 27 21.36 -36.59 27.06
CA PRO A 27 20.50 -37.47 26.29
C PRO A 27 19.07 -37.55 26.87
N LEU A 28 18.07 -37.52 25.99
CA LEU A 28 16.67 -37.49 26.42
C LEU A 28 16.25 -38.85 26.99
N ASN A 29 15.57 -38.84 28.13
CA ASN A 29 14.98 -40.00 28.79
C ASN A 29 13.72 -40.49 28.06
N ASN A 30 12.98 -39.57 27.41
CA ASN A 30 11.69 -39.85 26.78
C ASN A 30 11.77 -40.09 25.26
N VAL A 31 12.81 -40.80 24.80
CA VAL A 31 13.10 -41.07 23.37
C VAL A 31 11.88 -41.54 22.58
N ALA A 32 11.13 -42.51 23.11
CA ALA A 32 9.95 -43.06 22.44
C ALA A 32 8.82 -42.04 22.25
N GLN A 33 8.73 -41.03 23.12
CA GLN A 33 7.70 -40.00 23.05
C GLN A 33 8.08 -38.85 22.11
N VAL A 34 9.37 -38.61 21.89
CA VAL A 34 9.86 -37.50 21.05
C VAL A 34 10.13 -37.89 19.61
N ALA A 35 10.34 -39.18 19.32
CA ALA A 35 10.65 -39.66 17.98
C ALA A 35 9.57 -39.25 16.96
N GLY A 36 9.97 -38.57 15.89
CA GLY A 36 9.09 -38.09 14.82
C GLY A 36 8.22 -36.87 15.19
N ARG A 37 8.41 -36.26 16.35
CA ARG A 37 7.60 -35.13 16.86
C ARG A 37 8.42 -33.86 17.00
N ILE A 38 7.73 -32.74 17.23
CA ILE A 38 8.37 -31.46 17.53
C ILE A 38 8.67 -31.42 19.02
N VAL A 39 9.92 -31.15 19.39
CA VAL A 39 10.36 -31.22 20.79
C VAL A 39 10.51 -29.81 21.37
N LEU A 40 9.76 -29.51 22.44
CA LEU A 40 9.86 -28.26 23.19
C LEU A 40 10.98 -28.38 24.24
N VAL A 41 11.93 -27.45 24.20
CA VAL A 41 13.13 -27.41 25.04
C VAL A 41 13.24 -26.03 25.71
N LEU A 42 13.61 -25.98 26.98
CA LEU A 42 13.98 -24.72 27.64
C LEU A 42 15.43 -24.36 27.33
N GLN A 43 15.68 -23.11 26.93
CA GLN A 43 17.04 -22.62 26.74
C GLN A 43 17.83 -22.71 28.05
N SER A 44 18.98 -23.38 28.00
CA SER A 44 19.88 -23.49 29.14
C SER A 44 21.13 -22.63 28.94
N ASN A 45 21.72 -22.17 30.04
CA ASN A 45 23.07 -21.59 30.04
C ASN A 45 24.16 -22.65 30.30
N SER A 46 23.78 -23.90 30.58
CA SER A 46 24.70 -24.99 30.90
C SER A 46 25.18 -25.80 29.69
N CYS A 47 24.59 -25.59 28.52
CA CYS A 47 24.98 -26.23 27.26
C CYS A 47 24.60 -25.33 26.08
N SER A 48 25.20 -25.56 24.91
CA SER A 48 24.88 -24.78 23.71
C SER A 48 23.56 -25.23 23.07
N ILE A 49 22.91 -24.35 22.29
CA ILE A 49 21.74 -24.71 21.46
C ILE A 49 22.07 -25.89 20.52
N SER A 50 23.31 -25.97 20.04
CA SER A 50 23.79 -27.09 19.22
C SER A 50 23.74 -28.41 19.99
N ASP A 51 24.18 -28.44 21.25
CA ASP A 51 24.12 -29.64 22.09
C ASP A 51 22.67 -30.07 22.36
N GLN A 52 21.79 -29.10 22.63
CA GLN A 52 20.36 -29.35 22.76
C GLN A 52 19.79 -30.00 21.49
N GLY A 53 20.12 -29.43 20.31
CA GLY A 53 19.70 -29.95 19.02
C GLY A 53 20.25 -31.35 18.71
N LEU A 54 21.50 -31.65 19.07
CA LEU A 54 22.11 -32.96 18.90
C LEU A 54 21.43 -34.03 19.75
N ASN A 55 21.10 -33.74 21.01
CA ASN A 55 20.38 -34.68 21.87
C ASN A 55 18.96 -34.94 21.38
N VAL A 56 18.26 -33.91 20.89
CA VAL A 56 16.94 -34.06 20.27
C VAL A 56 17.02 -34.88 18.98
N LEU A 57 18.02 -34.64 18.14
CA LEU A 57 18.26 -35.41 16.91
C LEU A 57 18.61 -36.88 17.22
N ALA A 58 19.45 -37.12 18.22
CA ALA A 58 19.79 -38.47 18.68
C ALA A 58 18.55 -39.23 19.17
N ALA A 59 17.59 -38.53 19.80
CA ALA A 59 16.30 -39.06 20.19
C ALA A 59 15.29 -39.18 19.02
N LYS A 60 15.73 -38.92 17.78
CA LYS A 60 14.93 -38.94 16.54
C LYS A 60 13.78 -37.92 16.53
N GLY A 61 13.91 -36.82 17.27
CA GLY A 61 13.00 -35.68 17.17
C GLY A 61 12.96 -35.13 15.74
N ALA A 62 11.78 -34.77 15.25
CA ALA A 62 11.61 -34.25 13.90
C ALA A 62 11.99 -32.76 13.80
N ALA A 63 11.77 -31.99 14.87
CA ALA A 63 12.17 -30.60 14.98
C ALA A 63 12.32 -30.20 16.46
N MET A 64 12.90 -29.02 16.72
CA MET A 64 13.04 -28.45 18.07
C MET A 64 12.45 -27.04 18.15
N ILE A 65 11.70 -26.76 19.22
CA ILE A 65 11.28 -25.40 19.62
C ILE A 65 12.00 -25.07 20.92
N ILE A 66 12.79 -24.00 20.95
CA ILE A 66 13.46 -23.52 22.15
C ILE A 66 12.67 -22.36 22.77
N VAL A 67 12.33 -22.49 24.04
CA VAL A 67 11.79 -21.39 24.87
C VAL A 67 12.97 -20.59 25.42
N GLN A 68 13.03 -19.31 25.06
CA GLN A 68 14.09 -18.42 25.51
C GLN A 68 14.05 -18.17 27.02
N ASN A 69 15.22 -17.91 27.61
CA ASN A 69 15.35 -17.65 29.05
C ASN A 69 15.17 -16.17 29.48
N LYS A 70 14.98 -15.23 28.52
CA LYS A 70 14.77 -13.79 28.78
C LYS A 70 13.31 -13.36 28.64
N ALA A 71 12.90 -12.38 29.46
CA ALA A 71 11.50 -11.95 29.62
C ALA A 71 11.05 -10.77 28.71
N ASP A 72 11.90 -10.19 27.86
CA ASP A 72 11.58 -8.89 27.26
C ASP A 72 10.86 -8.91 25.89
N LYS A 73 9.57 -8.52 25.96
CA LYS A 73 8.74 -7.64 25.09
C LYS A 73 8.37 -7.99 23.63
N PRO A 74 7.23 -7.43 23.13
CA PRO A 74 6.30 -8.08 22.21
C PRO A 74 6.47 -7.63 20.75
N TYR A 75 7.70 -7.60 20.25
CA TYR A 75 7.92 -7.43 18.82
C TYR A 75 8.16 -8.81 18.22
N GLY A 76 7.32 -9.14 17.23
CA GLY A 76 7.26 -10.45 16.57
C GLY A 76 8.62 -10.98 16.12
N PRO A 77 8.69 -12.26 15.71
CA PRO A 77 9.95 -12.93 15.41
C PRO A 77 10.79 -12.05 14.48
N SER A 78 11.86 -11.48 15.03
CA SER A 78 12.90 -10.88 14.23
C SER A 78 13.52 -12.03 13.47
N LEU A 79 13.31 -12.07 12.15
CA LEU A 79 14.25 -12.70 11.24
C LEU A 79 15.52 -11.83 11.23
N THR A 80 16.17 -11.68 12.38
CA THR A 80 17.61 -11.51 12.33
C THR A 80 18.09 -12.86 11.88
N ASP A 81 18.68 -12.91 10.69
CA ASP A 81 19.54 -14.00 10.29
C ASP A 81 20.39 -14.35 11.51
N ILE A 82 20.04 -15.45 12.17
CA ILE A 82 21.06 -16.17 12.90
C ILE A 82 21.81 -16.84 11.76
N GLU A 83 22.75 -16.11 11.17
CA GLU A 83 23.95 -16.75 10.71
C GLU A 83 24.54 -17.44 11.94
N VAL A 84 24.04 -18.65 12.25
CA VAL A 84 24.82 -19.64 12.97
C VAL A 84 25.86 -20.08 11.97
N SER A 85 26.84 -19.20 11.79
CA SER A 85 28.08 -19.56 11.13
C SER A 85 28.65 -20.70 11.97
N GLN A 86 28.75 -21.85 11.31
CA GLN A 86 29.28 -23.12 11.81
C GLN A 86 28.27 -23.91 12.65
N TYR A 87 27.99 -25.14 12.22
CA TYR A 87 27.36 -26.30 12.89
C TYR A 87 26.21 -26.89 12.05
N THR A 88 26.53 -27.93 11.30
CA THR A 88 25.62 -28.79 10.53
C THR A 88 24.77 -29.66 11.45
N VAL A 89 23.87 -29.07 12.25
CA VAL A 89 22.82 -29.84 12.92
C VAL A 89 21.66 -29.99 11.92
N GLN A 90 21.37 -31.23 11.50
CA GLN A 90 20.37 -31.54 10.47
C GLN A 90 18.90 -31.48 10.96
N ILE A 91 18.65 -30.97 12.17
CA ILE A 91 17.29 -30.84 12.70
C ILE A 91 16.80 -29.39 12.59
N PRO A 92 15.58 -29.14 12.10
CA PRO A 92 15.04 -27.79 12.09
C PRO A 92 14.76 -27.25 13.50
N ILE A 93 15.23 -26.05 13.78
CA ILE A 93 15.13 -25.40 15.09
C ILE A 93 14.37 -24.10 14.95
N SER A 94 13.41 -23.85 15.84
CA SER A 94 12.75 -22.56 16.01
C SER A 94 12.86 -22.09 17.45
N MET A 95 12.77 -20.78 17.67
CA MET A 95 12.75 -20.20 19.01
C MET A 95 11.43 -19.51 19.31
N THR A 96 11.06 -19.44 20.59
CA THR A 96 9.89 -18.75 21.11
C THR A 96 10.23 -17.98 22.39
N TYR A 97 9.43 -16.98 22.74
CA TYR A 97 9.67 -16.14 23.92
C TYR A 97 9.28 -16.86 25.21
N LYS A 98 9.88 -16.43 26.32
CA LYS A 98 9.66 -17.02 27.64
C LYS A 98 8.17 -17.09 28.01
N TYR A 99 7.44 -15.98 27.93
CA TYR A 99 6.03 -15.93 28.36
C TYR A 99 5.13 -16.93 27.61
N PHE A 100 5.20 -16.93 26.28
CA PHE A 100 4.41 -17.86 25.46
C PHE A 100 4.91 -19.31 25.64
N GLY A 101 6.23 -19.51 25.69
CA GLY A 101 6.82 -20.84 25.92
C GLY A 101 6.49 -21.44 27.28
N ASP A 102 6.45 -20.63 28.35
CA ASP A 102 5.99 -21.04 29.68
C ASP A 102 4.51 -21.46 29.61
N THR A 103 3.65 -20.68 28.92
CA THR A 103 2.24 -21.04 28.72
C THR A 103 2.09 -22.36 27.95
N LEU A 104 2.91 -22.58 26.92
CA LEU A 104 2.93 -23.85 26.18
C LEU A 104 3.39 -25.01 27.05
N LEU A 105 4.41 -24.77 27.87
CA LEU A 105 4.95 -25.78 28.78
C LEU A 105 3.92 -26.18 29.83
N ASP A 106 3.25 -25.21 30.47
CA ASP A 106 2.17 -25.45 31.43
C ASP A 106 1.04 -26.26 30.79
N PHE A 107 0.63 -25.90 29.56
CA PHE A 107 -0.38 -26.66 28.82
C PHE A 107 0.04 -28.11 28.53
N LEU A 108 1.29 -28.31 28.08
CA LEU A 108 1.79 -29.64 27.71
C LEU A 108 2.06 -30.54 28.92
N THR A 109 2.35 -29.96 30.09
CA THR A 109 2.66 -30.70 31.32
C THR A 109 1.45 -30.92 32.23
N SER A 110 0.40 -30.11 32.10
CA SER A 110 -0.83 -30.21 32.89
C SER A 110 -1.75 -31.38 32.51
N GLY A 111 -1.53 -32.02 31.37
CA GLY A 111 -2.34 -33.16 30.90
C GLY A 111 -3.72 -32.77 30.35
N TYR A 112 -4.01 -31.48 30.19
CA TYR A 112 -5.31 -30.99 29.67
C TYR A 112 -5.52 -31.25 28.17
N GLY A 113 -4.49 -31.62 27.43
CA GLY A 113 -4.61 -31.90 26.01
C GLY A 113 -3.29 -32.17 25.31
N ARG A 114 -3.35 -32.29 23.99
CA ARG A 114 -2.21 -32.47 23.11
C ARG A 114 -2.11 -31.26 22.19
N LEU A 115 -0.91 -30.72 22.03
CA LEU A 115 -0.68 -29.60 21.13
C LEU A 115 -0.19 -30.12 19.78
N PHE A 116 -0.78 -29.63 18.70
CA PHE A 116 -0.35 -29.93 17.34
C PHE A 116 0.02 -28.65 16.60
N VAL A 117 1.15 -28.67 15.88
CA VAL A 117 1.50 -27.62 14.93
C VAL A 117 1.04 -28.05 13.55
N ALA A 118 0.25 -27.20 12.90
CA ALA A 118 -0.12 -27.36 11.51
C ALA A 118 0.78 -26.51 10.62
N GLY A 119 1.31 -27.11 9.56
CA GLY A 119 2.05 -26.41 8.52
C GLY A 119 1.07 -25.86 7.49
N VAL A 120 0.85 -24.55 7.50
CA VAL A 120 0.20 -23.86 6.39
C VAL A 120 1.30 -23.22 5.57
N VAL A 121 1.50 -23.71 4.34
CA VAL A 121 2.32 -23.00 3.36
C VAL A 121 1.51 -21.82 2.87
N VAL A 122 1.83 -20.63 3.36
CA VAL A 122 1.28 -19.39 2.80
C VAL A 122 2.28 -18.90 1.75
N PRO A 123 1.89 -18.83 0.47
CA PRO A 123 2.80 -18.34 -0.57
C PRO A 123 3.18 -16.89 -0.27
N VAL A 124 4.47 -16.58 -0.37
CA VAL A 124 4.94 -15.19 -0.44
C VAL A 124 4.80 -14.75 -1.88
N ASP A 125 3.83 -13.89 -2.16
CA ASP A 125 3.49 -13.45 -3.50
C ASP A 125 3.10 -11.96 -3.55
N VAL A 126 2.41 -11.56 -4.62
CA VAL A 126 1.94 -10.17 -4.83
C VAL A 126 0.93 -9.69 -3.78
N ASP A 127 0.36 -10.60 -2.99
CA ASP A 127 -0.57 -10.33 -1.89
C ASP A 127 0.14 -10.44 -0.52
N THR A 128 1.48 -10.38 -0.49
CA THR A 128 2.30 -10.28 0.73
C THR A 128 2.81 -8.87 0.99
N VAL A 129 2.62 -8.38 2.23
CA VAL A 129 3.24 -7.13 2.68
C VAL A 129 4.70 -7.37 3.04
N ALA A 130 5.60 -6.52 2.51
CA ALA A 130 7.04 -6.64 2.73
C ALA A 130 7.42 -6.48 4.21
N GLU A 131 8.45 -7.21 4.65
CA GLU A 131 8.91 -7.25 6.05
C GLU A 131 9.30 -5.87 6.62
N PHE A 132 9.89 -5.02 5.78
CA PHE A 132 10.34 -3.68 6.14
C PHE A 132 9.21 -2.63 6.16
N SER A 133 8.00 -2.97 5.67
CA SER A 133 6.92 -1.99 5.62
C SER A 133 6.49 -1.61 7.04
N SER A 134 6.48 -0.31 7.33
CA SER A 134 5.81 0.22 8.52
C SER A 134 4.32 -0.11 8.46
N TRP A 135 3.70 -0.20 9.63
CA TRP A 135 2.32 -0.60 9.80
C TRP A 135 1.70 0.27 10.90
N GLY A 136 0.42 0.53 10.76
CA GLY A 136 -0.41 1.17 11.77
C GLY A 136 -1.21 0.15 12.59
N PRO A 137 -2.29 0.56 13.26
CA PRO A 137 -2.77 1.94 13.35
C PRO A 137 -1.71 2.86 13.97
N ILE A 138 -1.84 4.17 13.74
CA ILE A 138 -0.97 5.15 14.38
C ILE A 138 -1.07 4.98 15.90
N TYR A 139 0.08 4.83 16.55
CA TYR A 139 0.14 4.70 18.00
C TYR A 139 -0.40 5.96 18.67
N GLY A 140 -1.36 5.81 19.59
CA GLY A 140 -1.99 6.91 20.32
C GLY A 140 -3.39 7.25 19.82
N ASP A 141 -3.55 7.54 18.51
CA ASP A 141 -4.84 8.01 17.97
C ASP A 141 -5.65 6.94 17.22
N GLY A 142 -5.05 5.79 16.87
CA GLY A 142 -5.77 4.67 16.27
C GLY A 142 -6.04 4.77 14.77
N ARG A 143 -5.59 5.82 14.07
CA ARG A 143 -5.84 5.99 12.63
C ARG A 143 -5.19 4.91 11.79
N ILE A 144 -5.89 4.49 10.74
CA ILE A 144 -5.39 3.50 9.79
C ILE A 144 -4.31 4.13 8.91
N LYS A 145 -3.10 3.59 9.03
CA LYS A 145 -1.98 3.82 8.12
C LYS A 145 -1.24 2.52 7.84
N PRO A 146 -0.65 2.35 6.64
CA PRO A 146 -0.69 3.26 5.48
C PRO A 146 -2.12 3.40 4.91
N ASP A 147 -2.39 4.36 4.02
CA ASP A 147 -3.70 4.38 3.34
C ASP A 147 -3.79 3.24 2.32
N ILE A 148 -2.73 3.01 1.55
CA ILE A 148 -2.69 1.99 0.50
C ILE A 148 -1.30 1.37 0.45
N ILE A 149 -1.22 0.16 -0.07
CA ILE A 149 0.04 -0.50 -0.36
C ILE A 149 0.21 -0.72 -1.86
N ALA A 150 1.46 -0.81 -2.29
CA ALA A 150 1.83 -1.06 -3.67
C ALA A 150 3.17 -1.82 -3.72
N PRO A 151 3.52 -2.45 -4.86
CA PRO A 151 4.82 -3.10 -5.01
C PRO A 151 5.96 -2.15 -4.64
N GLY A 152 6.83 -2.62 -3.73
CA GLY A 152 7.96 -1.84 -3.23
C GLY A 152 9.21 -2.67 -2.95
N LYS A 153 9.22 -3.96 -3.30
CA LYS A 153 10.38 -4.85 -3.18
C LYS A 153 10.85 -5.21 -4.59
N ASP A 154 12.18 -5.25 -4.78
CA ASP A 154 12.83 -5.58 -6.05
C ASP A 154 12.36 -4.75 -7.26
N ILE A 155 12.14 -3.45 -7.05
CA ILE A 155 11.73 -2.51 -8.09
C ILE A 155 12.95 -2.10 -8.92
N ILE A 156 12.88 -2.29 -10.24
CA ILE A 156 13.91 -1.81 -11.16
C ILE A 156 13.55 -0.38 -11.57
N SER A 157 14.48 0.56 -11.35
CA SER A 157 14.28 1.97 -11.71
C SER A 157 15.60 2.61 -12.16
N ALA A 158 15.49 3.76 -12.82
CA ALA A 158 16.64 4.56 -13.23
C ALA A 158 17.51 4.92 -12.02
N VAL A 159 18.82 4.92 -12.23
CA VAL A 159 19.82 5.21 -11.20
C VAL A 159 20.73 6.36 -11.64
N THR A 160 21.27 7.09 -10.67
CA THR A 160 22.21 8.18 -10.95
C THR A 160 23.49 7.64 -11.61
N SER A 161 24.03 8.39 -12.58
CA SER A 161 25.30 8.06 -13.22
C SER A 161 26.48 8.04 -12.25
N LEU A 162 26.34 8.68 -11.09
CA LEU A 162 27.33 8.62 -10.01
C LEU A 162 27.51 7.21 -9.43
N ARG A 163 26.53 6.30 -9.61
CA ARG A 163 26.60 4.95 -9.05
C ARG A 163 27.45 3.99 -9.88
N PHE A 164 27.39 4.12 -11.21
CA PHE A 164 28.05 3.20 -12.15
C PHE A 164 29.06 3.88 -13.07
N GLY A 165 29.15 5.21 -13.06
CA GLY A 165 30.02 5.97 -13.97
C GLY A 165 29.48 6.05 -15.41
N SER A 166 28.24 5.62 -15.66
CA SER A 166 27.59 5.59 -16.98
C SER A 166 26.17 6.17 -16.93
N PHE A 167 25.63 6.56 -18.09
CA PHE A 167 24.27 7.09 -18.22
C PHE A 167 23.27 6.00 -18.63
N CYS A 168 21.98 6.26 -18.42
CA CYS A 168 20.87 5.37 -18.81
C CYS A 168 20.88 4.00 -18.12
N GLU A 169 21.47 3.95 -16.91
CA GLU A 169 21.50 2.74 -16.10
C GLU A 169 20.23 2.56 -15.26
N TYR A 170 19.98 1.30 -14.92
CA TYR A 170 18.92 0.89 -14.01
C TYR A 170 19.49 0.06 -12.89
N ASP A 171 18.87 0.15 -11.72
CA ASP A 171 19.21 -0.73 -10.60
C ASP A 171 17.96 -1.20 -9.87
N ARG A 172 18.13 -2.28 -9.11
CA ARG A 172 17.13 -2.81 -8.21
C ARG A 172 17.15 -2.06 -6.88
N TYR A 173 15.98 -1.62 -6.46
CA TYR A 173 15.78 -0.91 -5.19
C TYR A 173 14.53 -1.44 -4.48
N TRP A 174 14.51 -1.33 -3.15
CA TRP A 174 13.37 -1.72 -2.33
C TRP A 174 13.14 -0.72 -1.21
N GLY A 175 11.90 -0.65 -0.75
CA GLY A 175 11.46 0.24 0.30
C GLY A 175 10.07 0.80 0.03
N THR A 176 9.44 1.37 1.06
CA THR A 176 8.24 2.22 0.87
C THR A 176 8.57 3.44 0.00
N SER A 177 9.83 3.88 -0.02
CA SER A 177 10.37 4.86 -0.97
C SER A 177 10.25 4.44 -2.44
N ALA A 178 10.20 3.13 -2.75
CA ALA A 178 9.95 2.62 -4.10
C ALA A 178 8.45 2.50 -4.41
N ALA A 179 7.64 2.11 -3.41
CA ALA A 179 6.18 2.00 -3.57
C ALA A 179 5.50 3.37 -3.74
N THR A 180 5.95 4.39 -3.02
CA THR A 180 5.36 5.74 -3.02
C THR A 180 5.34 6.40 -4.41
N PRO A 181 6.46 6.48 -5.17
CA PRO A 181 6.44 7.05 -6.51
C PRO A 181 5.60 6.26 -7.51
N LEU A 182 5.47 4.93 -7.33
CA LEU A 182 4.58 4.11 -8.16
C LEU A 182 3.10 4.47 -7.95
N VAL A 183 2.69 4.70 -6.70
CA VAL A 183 1.35 5.23 -6.37
C VAL A 183 1.19 6.65 -6.94
N ALA A 184 2.19 7.52 -6.80
CA ALA A 184 2.15 8.89 -7.31
C ALA A 184 1.95 8.94 -8.85
N GLY A 185 2.71 8.14 -9.60
CA GLY A 185 2.54 8.02 -11.05
C GLY A 185 1.15 7.52 -11.43
N THR A 186 0.62 6.55 -10.69
CA THR A 186 -0.74 6.03 -10.92
C THR A 186 -1.81 7.09 -10.67
N ILE A 187 -1.70 7.88 -9.60
CA ILE A 187 -2.62 8.99 -9.32
C ILE A 187 -2.57 10.06 -10.42
N ILE A 188 -1.39 10.33 -11.00
CA ILE A 188 -1.26 11.25 -12.14
C ILE A 188 -2.06 10.75 -13.35
N ILE A 189 -1.99 9.45 -13.65
CA ILE A 189 -2.75 8.81 -14.74
C ILE A 189 -4.26 8.86 -14.43
N MET A 190 -4.68 8.55 -13.19
CA MET A 190 -6.08 8.69 -12.78
C MET A 190 -6.59 10.13 -12.94
N ARG A 191 -5.77 11.12 -12.57
CA ARG A 191 -6.09 12.54 -12.77
C ARG A 191 -6.20 12.89 -14.26
N GLN A 192 -5.32 12.34 -15.10
CA GLN A 192 -5.42 12.52 -16.56
C GLN A 192 -6.72 11.91 -17.11
N TYR A 193 -7.07 10.69 -16.70
CA TYR A 193 -8.31 10.01 -17.10
C TYR A 193 -9.55 10.90 -16.84
N LEU A 194 -9.68 11.44 -15.62
CA LEU A 194 -10.81 12.31 -15.24
C LEU A 194 -10.80 13.66 -15.98
N ARG A 195 -9.62 14.22 -16.26
CA ARG A 195 -9.48 15.49 -16.98
C ARG A 195 -9.67 15.39 -18.49
N THR A 196 -9.45 14.22 -19.08
CA THR A 196 -9.40 14.06 -20.54
C THR A 196 -10.68 13.53 -21.15
N GLY A 197 -11.69 13.19 -20.34
CA GLY A 197 -13.04 12.87 -20.79
C GLY A 197 -13.42 11.39 -20.70
N PHE A 198 -12.64 10.55 -20.03
CA PHE A 198 -13.02 9.14 -19.88
C PHE A 198 -14.14 8.90 -18.86
N TYR A 199 -14.32 9.80 -17.89
CA TYR A 199 -15.43 9.71 -16.93
C TYR A 199 -16.78 10.03 -17.59
N PRO A 200 -17.87 9.31 -17.25
CA PRO A 200 -17.95 8.17 -16.32
C PRO A 200 -17.76 6.79 -16.97
N LEU A 201 -17.72 6.71 -18.30
CA LEU A 201 -17.93 5.46 -19.02
C LEU A 201 -16.65 4.67 -19.36
N GLY A 202 -15.46 5.22 -19.14
CA GLY A 202 -14.21 4.60 -19.63
C GLY A 202 -13.91 4.89 -21.09
N ALA A 203 -14.67 5.77 -21.73
CA ALA A 203 -14.49 6.12 -23.13
C ALA A 203 -14.35 7.64 -23.29
N ARG A 204 -13.26 8.09 -23.91
CA ARG A 204 -12.93 9.52 -24.05
C ARG A 204 -13.84 10.28 -25.01
N ASN A 205 -14.27 9.63 -26.09
CA ASN A 205 -14.97 10.25 -27.21
C ASN A 205 -16.47 9.91 -27.21
N ASN A 206 -17.03 9.60 -26.05
CA ASN A 206 -18.46 9.37 -25.93
C ASN A 206 -19.19 10.71 -25.77
N ILE A 207 -20.42 10.83 -26.28
CA ILE A 207 -21.22 12.03 -26.08
C ILE A 207 -21.45 12.33 -24.59
N LEU A 208 -21.53 11.28 -23.76
CA LEU A 208 -21.71 11.35 -22.31
C LEU A 208 -20.39 11.55 -21.54
N SER A 209 -19.27 11.75 -22.22
CA SER A 209 -17.98 12.08 -21.61
C SER A 209 -18.01 13.43 -20.91
N THR A 210 -17.54 13.46 -19.67
CA THR A 210 -17.56 14.64 -18.81
C THR A 210 -16.19 14.87 -18.18
N PRO A 211 -15.28 15.59 -18.88
CA PRO A 211 -14.00 15.97 -18.30
C PRO A 211 -14.19 17.00 -17.17
N PHE A 212 -13.45 16.84 -16.08
CA PHE A 212 -13.44 17.80 -14.97
C PHE A 212 -12.08 17.81 -14.26
N THR A 213 -11.85 18.80 -13.39
CA THR A 213 -10.63 18.85 -12.58
C THR A 213 -10.90 18.27 -11.18
N PRO A 214 -10.41 17.04 -10.89
CA PRO A 214 -10.68 16.40 -9.61
C PRO A 214 -9.90 17.05 -8.47
N SER A 215 -10.47 17.06 -7.26
CA SER A 215 -9.75 17.37 -6.03
C SER A 215 -8.78 16.26 -5.62
N GLY A 216 -7.83 16.58 -4.73
CA GLY A 216 -6.94 15.57 -4.14
C GLY A 216 -7.70 14.57 -3.26
N MET A 217 -8.75 15.01 -2.57
CA MET A 217 -9.63 14.14 -1.78
C MET A 217 -10.32 13.11 -2.66
N LEU A 218 -10.84 13.51 -3.82
CA LEU A 218 -11.46 12.58 -4.75
C LEU A 218 -10.45 11.57 -5.30
N LEU A 219 -9.25 12.00 -5.66
CA LEU A 219 -8.20 11.09 -6.12
C LEU A 219 -7.83 10.07 -5.03
N LYS A 220 -7.77 10.49 -3.77
CA LYS A 220 -7.56 9.59 -2.62
C LYS A 220 -8.71 8.60 -2.46
N ALA A 221 -9.96 9.07 -2.46
CA ALA A 221 -11.15 8.21 -2.37
C ALA A 221 -11.20 7.18 -3.51
N LEU A 222 -10.95 7.61 -4.75
CA LEU A 222 -10.95 6.76 -5.94
C LEU A 222 -9.89 5.66 -5.90
N LEU A 223 -8.69 6.01 -5.42
CA LEU A 223 -7.59 5.07 -5.23
C LEU A 223 -7.98 3.94 -4.25
N ILE A 224 -8.65 4.32 -3.16
CA ILE A 224 -9.08 3.43 -2.08
C ILE A 224 -10.32 2.61 -2.47
N ALA A 225 -11.22 3.19 -3.25
CA ALA A 225 -12.44 2.51 -3.69
C ALA A 225 -12.13 1.25 -4.50
N GLY A 226 -11.10 1.31 -5.35
CA GLY A 226 -10.65 0.18 -6.17
C GLY A 226 -9.58 -0.70 -5.56
N ALA A 227 -9.09 -0.41 -4.35
CA ALA A 227 -7.99 -1.16 -3.74
C ALA A 227 -8.38 -2.63 -3.51
N LYS A 228 -7.47 -3.54 -3.87
CA LYS A 228 -7.64 -5.00 -3.71
C LYS A 228 -7.27 -5.40 -2.28
N SER A 229 -8.19 -6.03 -1.57
CA SER A 229 -7.89 -6.65 -0.26
C SER A 229 -6.76 -7.67 -0.42
N LEU A 230 -5.83 -7.67 0.54
CA LEU A 230 -4.82 -8.71 0.72
C LEU A 230 -5.20 -9.72 1.81
N GLU A 231 -6.46 -9.72 2.26
CA GLU A 231 -7.00 -10.71 3.20
C GLU A 231 -6.64 -12.14 2.75
N GLY A 232 -6.19 -12.96 3.71
CA GLY A 232 -5.67 -14.30 3.44
C GLY A 232 -4.20 -14.37 3.02
N GLY A 233 -3.59 -13.23 2.68
CA GLY A 233 -2.14 -13.10 2.46
C GLY A 233 -1.32 -13.04 3.75
N VAL A 234 -0.03 -12.67 3.65
CA VAL A 234 0.89 -12.59 4.80
C VAL A 234 1.19 -11.13 5.18
N ALA A 235 1.05 -10.83 6.48
CA ALA A 235 1.49 -9.58 7.08
C ALA A 235 3.01 -9.61 7.35
N ARG A 236 3.75 -8.73 6.65
CA ARG A 236 5.18 -8.42 6.88
C ARG A 236 6.12 -9.62 6.79
N ALA A 237 5.78 -10.64 6.00
CA ALA A 237 6.49 -11.94 5.98
C ALA A 237 6.70 -12.58 7.37
N THR A 238 5.96 -12.15 8.41
CA THR A 238 6.07 -12.64 9.78
C THR A 238 5.31 -13.95 10.01
N GLY A 239 4.58 -14.41 8.98
CA GLY A 239 3.68 -15.57 9.04
C GLY A 239 2.31 -15.27 9.65
N LYS A 240 2.03 -14.02 10.06
CA LYS A 240 0.68 -13.59 10.45
C LYS A 240 -0.20 -13.46 9.21
N LEU A 241 -1.39 -14.06 9.24
CA LEU A 241 -2.38 -13.90 8.19
C LEU A 241 -2.94 -12.47 8.19
N MET A 242 -3.15 -11.94 6.99
CA MET A 242 -3.75 -10.64 6.76
C MET A 242 -5.27 -10.68 7.02
N GLY A 243 -5.81 -9.71 7.76
CA GLY A 243 -7.24 -9.56 7.97
C GLY A 243 -7.94 -8.82 6.81
N PRO A 244 -9.25 -8.56 6.90
CA PRO A 244 -9.95 -7.69 5.96
C PRO A 244 -9.53 -6.22 6.16
N PRO A 245 -9.49 -5.38 5.10
CA PRO A 245 -9.31 -3.94 5.25
C PRO A 245 -10.57 -3.28 5.85
N PRO A 246 -10.43 -2.17 6.60
CA PRO A 246 -9.17 -1.50 6.92
C PRO A 246 -8.32 -2.27 7.94
N ASP A 247 -7.01 -2.36 7.66
CA ASP A 247 -6.03 -3.03 8.51
C ASP A 247 -4.74 -2.20 8.54
N GLY A 248 -4.10 -2.08 9.69
CA GLY A 248 -2.83 -1.36 9.85
C GLY A 248 -1.66 -1.88 9.01
N TYR A 249 -1.69 -3.12 8.50
CA TYR A 249 -0.63 -3.63 7.60
C TYR A 249 -0.85 -3.24 6.14
N GLN A 250 -2.09 -3.28 5.65
CA GLN A 250 -2.41 -3.07 4.23
C GLN A 250 -3.18 -1.77 3.95
N GLY A 251 -3.53 -1.02 4.99
CA GLY A 251 -4.45 0.09 4.89
C GLY A 251 -5.80 -0.35 4.36
N TRP A 252 -6.21 0.26 3.26
CA TRP A 252 -7.42 -0.09 2.53
C TRP A 252 -7.23 -1.16 1.45
N GLY A 253 -6.01 -1.71 1.33
CA GLY A 253 -5.64 -2.74 0.38
C GLY A 253 -4.55 -2.31 -0.60
N ARG A 254 -4.26 -3.16 -1.57
CA ARG A 254 -3.28 -2.92 -2.63
C ARG A 254 -3.87 -2.10 -3.77
N LEU A 255 -3.08 -1.15 -4.27
CA LEU A 255 -3.35 -0.40 -5.49
C LEU A 255 -3.83 -1.30 -6.63
N SER A 256 -4.96 -0.92 -7.25
CA SER A 256 -5.50 -1.58 -8.45
C SER A 256 -6.17 -0.55 -9.36
N MET A 257 -5.56 -0.28 -10.52
CA MET A 257 -6.11 0.70 -11.45
C MET A 257 -7.39 0.20 -12.13
N SER A 258 -7.47 -1.09 -12.48
CA SER A 258 -8.69 -1.72 -13.00
C SER A 258 -9.79 -1.84 -11.96
N GLY A 259 -9.44 -1.89 -10.67
CA GLY A 259 -10.40 -1.81 -9.57
C GLY A 259 -10.97 -0.40 -9.37
N SER A 260 -10.22 0.65 -9.70
CA SER A 260 -10.62 2.05 -9.48
C SER A 260 -11.30 2.69 -10.71
N LEU A 261 -10.96 2.28 -11.92
CA LEU A 261 -11.38 2.93 -13.16
C LEU A 261 -12.06 1.94 -14.11
N PRO A 262 -13.12 2.34 -14.82
CA PRO A 262 -13.57 1.65 -16.03
C PRO A 262 -12.51 1.78 -17.13
N LEU A 263 -11.76 0.69 -17.38
CA LEU A 263 -10.74 0.60 -18.41
C LEU A 263 -11.14 -0.47 -19.42
N GLU A 264 -11.36 -0.07 -20.67
CA GLU A 264 -11.70 -0.98 -21.75
C GLU A 264 -10.67 -2.11 -21.87
N GLY A 265 -11.14 -3.36 -21.87
CA GLY A 265 -10.29 -4.55 -21.96
C GLY A 265 -9.58 -4.98 -20.67
N PHE A 266 -9.62 -4.18 -19.60
CA PHE A 266 -8.95 -4.49 -18.32
C PHE A 266 -9.91 -4.56 -17.12
N THR A 267 -10.96 -3.76 -17.13
CA THR A 267 -11.97 -3.71 -16.08
C THR A 267 -13.20 -4.49 -16.54
N ASP A 268 -13.85 -5.22 -15.62
CA ASP A 268 -15.13 -5.87 -15.90
C ASP A 268 -16.11 -4.83 -16.48
N PRO A 269 -16.72 -5.09 -17.65
CA PRO A 269 -17.59 -4.13 -18.34
C PRO A 269 -18.89 -3.81 -17.58
N ARG A 270 -19.16 -4.47 -16.44
CA ARG A 270 -20.28 -4.16 -15.53
C ARG A 270 -19.89 -3.16 -14.44
N VAL A 271 -18.60 -2.94 -14.20
CA VAL A 271 -18.13 -1.94 -13.23
C VAL A 271 -18.46 -0.54 -13.75
N ARG A 272 -19.03 0.28 -12.87
CA ARG A 272 -19.32 1.69 -13.11
C ARG A 272 -18.57 2.54 -12.10
N LEU A 273 -18.36 3.80 -12.47
CA LEU A 273 -17.75 4.83 -11.62
C LEU A 273 -18.70 6.01 -11.51
N GLN A 274 -18.99 6.43 -10.29
CA GLN A 274 -19.68 7.69 -9.96
C GLN A 274 -18.89 8.43 -8.89
N VAL A 275 -18.95 9.75 -8.91
CA VAL A 275 -18.20 10.60 -7.98
C VAL A 275 -19.04 11.75 -7.46
N LEU A 276 -18.72 12.20 -6.25
CA LEU A 276 -19.12 13.49 -5.69
C LEU A 276 -17.83 14.22 -5.32
N ASP A 277 -17.63 15.42 -5.85
CA ASP A 277 -16.42 16.20 -5.58
C ASP A 277 -16.75 17.58 -5.04
N ARG A 278 -15.84 18.11 -4.21
CA ARG A 278 -15.91 19.45 -3.63
C ARG A 278 -17.19 19.70 -2.83
N GLY A 279 -17.72 18.67 -2.18
CA GLY A 279 -18.74 18.83 -1.13
C GLY A 279 -18.18 19.67 0.01
N GLN A 280 -19.05 20.40 0.71
CA GLN A 280 -18.66 21.39 1.72
C GLN A 280 -19.66 21.38 2.87
N PHE A 281 -19.15 21.51 4.09
CA PHE A 281 -19.93 21.84 5.27
C PHE A 281 -19.39 23.10 5.93
N THR A 282 -20.30 24.00 6.27
CA THR A 282 -20.04 25.30 6.91
C THR A 282 -20.58 25.36 8.33
N LEU A 283 -21.37 24.37 8.76
CA LEU A 283 -21.96 24.29 10.09
C LEU A 283 -22.03 22.82 10.55
N PRO A 284 -21.83 22.53 11.85
CA PRO A 284 -22.06 21.20 12.39
C PRO A 284 -23.54 20.81 12.27
N GLY A 285 -23.82 19.52 12.15
CA GLY A 285 -25.15 18.94 11.96
C GLY A 285 -25.65 18.96 10.51
N GLN A 286 -24.91 19.56 9.57
CA GLN A 286 -25.25 19.49 8.14
C GLN A 286 -25.05 18.06 7.61
N SER A 287 -25.88 17.68 6.62
CA SER A 287 -25.72 16.45 5.87
C SER A 287 -26.11 16.64 4.41
N VAL A 288 -25.55 15.82 3.53
CA VAL A 288 -25.90 15.73 2.11
C VAL A 288 -26.31 14.30 1.81
N THR A 289 -27.52 14.13 1.29
CA THR A 289 -28.02 12.84 0.80
C THR A 289 -28.05 12.86 -0.73
N VAL A 290 -27.50 11.84 -1.37
CA VAL A 290 -27.48 11.67 -2.83
C VAL A 290 -28.02 10.29 -3.19
N THR A 291 -28.86 10.23 -4.21
CA THR A 291 -29.54 9.01 -4.67
C THR A 291 -29.27 8.76 -6.16
N GLY A 292 -29.96 7.77 -6.75
CA GLY A 292 -29.91 7.48 -8.19
C GLY A 292 -29.09 6.25 -8.58
N LEU A 293 -28.52 5.52 -7.62
CA LEU A 293 -27.82 4.26 -7.86
C LEU A 293 -28.73 3.07 -7.56
N VAL A 294 -28.66 2.06 -8.44
CA VAL A 294 -29.38 0.79 -8.29
C VAL A 294 -28.38 -0.35 -8.45
N ALA A 295 -28.32 -1.26 -7.48
CA ALA A 295 -27.43 -2.41 -7.59
C ALA A 295 -27.90 -3.38 -8.67
N THR A 296 -26.92 -3.92 -9.41
CA THR A 296 -27.20 -4.95 -10.43
C THR A 296 -27.25 -6.36 -9.84
N GLY A 297 -26.74 -6.54 -8.61
CA GLY A 297 -26.55 -7.83 -7.96
C GLY A 297 -25.51 -8.74 -8.64
N THR A 298 -24.67 -8.20 -9.52
CA THR A 298 -23.66 -8.97 -10.25
C THR A 298 -22.25 -8.87 -9.64
N GLY A 299 -22.09 -8.11 -8.57
CA GLY A 299 -20.80 -7.90 -7.91
C GLY A 299 -20.85 -6.80 -6.84
N PRO A 300 -19.70 -6.48 -6.23
CA PRO A 300 -19.63 -5.57 -5.09
C PRO A 300 -19.79 -4.09 -5.50
N ILE A 301 -20.11 -3.25 -4.51
CA ILE A 301 -20.11 -1.79 -4.61
C ILE A 301 -19.26 -1.23 -3.48
N SER A 302 -18.22 -0.47 -3.85
CA SER A 302 -17.26 0.16 -2.94
C SER A 302 -17.51 1.67 -2.94
N ILE A 303 -17.84 2.23 -1.78
CA ILE A 303 -18.19 3.64 -1.58
C ILE A 303 -17.21 4.21 -0.56
N VAL A 304 -16.45 5.24 -0.96
CA VAL A 304 -15.38 5.79 -0.12
C VAL A 304 -15.55 7.30 0.00
N LEU A 305 -15.68 7.77 1.23
CA LEU A 305 -15.54 9.16 1.64
C LEU A 305 -14.07 9.42 1.96
N ALA A 306 -13.54 10.54 1.48
CA ALA A 306 -12.26 11.06 1.93
C ALA A 306 -12.32 12.58 2.07
N TYR A 307 -11.61 13.10 3.06
CA TYR A 307 -11.48 14.53 3.27
C TYR A 307 -10.09 14.91 3.78
N TYR A 308 -9.71 16.16 3.52
CA TYR A 308 -8.54 16.76 4.14
C TYR A 308 -9.02 17.52 5.35
N ASP A 309 -8.62 17.03 6.52
CA ASP A 309 -9.00 17.60 7.80
C ASP A 309 -8.17 18.86 8.12
N TYR A 310 -8.66 19.64 9.07
CA TYR A 310 -7.92 20.76 9.65
C TYR A 310 -6.67 20.23 10.39
N PRO A 311 -5.53 20.93 10.35
CA PRO A 311 -4.34 20.49 11.09
C PRO A 311 -4.62 20.40 12.59
N ALA A 312 -4.36 19.24 13.19
CA ALA A 312 -4.38 19.08 14.64
C ALA A 312 -3.13 19.66 15.31
N ASP A 313 -3.26 19.96 16.60
CA ASP A 313 -2.12 20.29 17.46
C ASP A 313 -1.18 19.07 17.57
N VAL A 314 0.13 19.32 17.62
CA VAL A 314 1.14 18.26 17.72
C VAL A 314 1.05 17.46 19.02
N ASN A 315 0.40 18.00 20.05
CA ASN A 315 0.19 17.36 21.35
C ASN A 315 -1.23 16.77 21.49
N ALA A 316 -2.07 16.82 20.46
CA ALA A 316 -3.41 16.27 20.51
C ALA A 316 -3.36 14.74 20.68
N VAL A 317 -4.12 14.20 21.63
CA VAL A 317 -4.28 12.75 21.81
C VAL A 317 -4.92 12.11 20.58
N THR A 318 -5.87 12.82 19.96
CA THR A 318 -6.51 12.45 18.70
C THR A 318 -6.26 13.55 17.68
N ALA A 319 -5.68 13.20 16.53
CA ALA A 319 -5.37 14.16 15.49
C ALA A 319 -6.55 14.46 14.54
N LEU A 320 -7.70 13.78 14.70
CA LEU A 320 -8.93 14.14 14.00
C LEU A 320 -9.50 15.41 14.62
N VAL A 321 -9.70 16.45 13.81
CA VAL A 321 -10.32 17.71 14.23
C VAL A 321 -11.79 17.71 13.82
N ASN A 322 -12.07 17.63 12.52
CA ASN A 322 -13.43 17.56 12.01
C ASN A 322 -13.84 16.11 11.78
N ASN A 323 -15.02 15.75 12.28
CA ASN A 323 -15.59 14.42 12.09
C ASN A 323 -16.68 14.46 11.02
N LEU A 324 -16.50 13.66 9.97
CA LEU A 324 -17.51 13.45 8.93
C LEU A 324 -17.84 11.96 8.84
N ASP A 325 -19.12 11.63 8.84
CA ASP A 325 -19.58 10.25 8.75
C ASP A 325 -20.06 9.93 7.32
N LEU A 326 -19.70 8.74 6.83
CA LEU A 326 -20.29 8.10 5.66
C LEU A 326 -21.37 7.11 6.11
N ILE A 327 -22.58 7.33 5.62
CA ILE A 327 -23.70 6.41 5.81
C ILE A 327 -24.26 6.04 4.44
N VAL A 328 -24.37 4.75 4.17
CA VAL A 328 -24.98 4.22 2.95
C VAL A 328 -26.29 3.55 3.32
N VAL A 329 -27.38 3.91 2.64
CA VAL A 329 -28.69 3.31 2.83
C VAL A 329 -28.99 2.42 1.63
N ALA A 330 -29.19 1.13 1.89
CA ALA A 330 -29.55 0.16 0.86
C ALA A 330 -30.59 -0.84 1.39
N ASN A 331 -31.69 -1.03 0.65
CA ASN A 331 -32.83 -1.85 1.07
C ASN A 331 -33.36 -1.51 2.48
N GLY A 332 -33.38 -0.22 2.83
CA GLY A 332 -33.81 0.24 4.15
C GLY A 332 -32.83 -0.06 5.30
N ARG A 333 -31.66 -0.65 5.01
CA ARG A 333 -30.58 -0.87 5.98
C ARG A 333 -29.50 0.20 5.85
N ASN A 334 -29.02 0.70 6.98
CA ASN A 334 -27.90 1.62 7.06
C ASN A 334 -26.59 0.85 7.21
N TYR A 335 -25.58 1.27 6.46
CA TYR A 335 -24.20 0.81 6.53
C TYR A 335 -23.32 2.02 6.84
N THR A 336 -22.64 2.00 7.98
CA THR A 336 -21.76 3.08 8.42
C THR A 336 -20.33 2.80 7.97
N GLY A 337 -19.58 3.84 7.62
CA GLY A 337 -18.19 3.74 7.21
C GLY A 337 -17.33 2.93 8.17
N ASN A 338 -16.39 2.16 7.63
CA ASN A 338 -15.36 1.41 8.35
C ASN A 338 -15.89 0.28 9.26
N ASN A 339 -17.16 -0.06 9.13
CA ASN A 339 -17.76 -1.22 9.76
C ASN A 339 -17.82 -2.40 8.77
N ASP A 340 -17.81 -3.62 9.29
CA ASP A 340 -18.09 -4.81 8.47
C ASP A 340 -19.54 -4.78 7.96
N GLU A 341 -19.79 -5.32 6.76
CA GLU A 341 -21.14 -5.37 6.15
C GLU A 341 -22.15 -6.15 7.02
N HIS A 342 -21.67 -7.12 7.80
CA HIS A 342 -22.44 -7.92 8.74
C HIS A 342 -22.33 -7.44 10.19
N ALA A 343 -21.69 -6.29 10.44
CA ALA A 343 -21.67 -5.69 11.77
C ALA A 343 -23.10 -5.60 12.32
N SER A 344 -23.28 -6.05 13.57
CA SER A 344 -24.55 -6.19 14.29
C SER A 344 -25.35 -4.87 14.34
N ALA A 345 -26.62 -4.96 14.73
CA ALA A 345 -27.69 -3.93 14.65
C ALA A 345 -27.41 -2.51 15.21
N ALA A 346 -26.21 -2.23 15.71
CA ALA A 346 -25.73 -0.91 16.12
C ALA A 346 -24.33 -0.65 15.52
N PRO A 347 -24.24 -0.15 14.26
CA PRO A 347 -22.96 0.23 13.66
C PRO A 347 -22.32 1.39 14.43
N VAL A 348 -21.00 1.35 14.64
CA VAL A 348 -20.27 2.38 15.38
C VAL A 348 -19.71 3.40 14.40
N PRO A 349 -20.11 4.69 14.46
CA PRO A 349 -19.50 5.73 13.64
C PRO A 349 -17.99 5.78 13.83
N ASP A 350 -17.24 5.95 12.73
CA ASP A 350 -15.81 6.16 12.83
C ASP A 350 -15.57 7.60 13.30
N SER A 351 -14.82 7.76 14.38
CA SER A 351 -14.47 9.08 14.94
C SER A 351 -12.96 9.28 15.00
N VAL A 352 -12.23 8.60 14.12
CA VAL A 352 -10.77 8.51 14.13
C VAL A 352 -10.19 8.84 12.75
N ASN A 353 -10.78 8.30 11.68
CA ASN A 353 -10.23 8.32 10.33
C ASN A 353 -10.81 9.43 9.45
N THR A 354 -9.97 10.03 8.59
CA THR A 354 -10.41 10.97 7.54
C THR A 354 -10.81 10.27 6.22
N VAL A 355 -10.91 8.95 6.29
CA VAL A 355 -11.35 8.08 5.20
C VAL A 355 -12.35 7.11 5.80
N GLU A 356 -13.53 7.07 5.20
CA GLU A 356 -14.55 6.10 5.52
C GLU A 356 -14.94 5.30 4.28
N LYS A 357 -14.99 3.98 4.41
CA LYS A 357 -15.36 3.06 3.34
C LYS A 357 -16.52 2.19 3.76
N VAL A 358 -17.50 2.08 2.87
CA VAL A 358 -18.53 1.04 2.91
C VAL A 358 -18.32 0.12 1.71
N LEU A 359 -18.22 -1.18 1.97
CA LEU A 359 -18.16 -2.23 0.94
C LEU A 359 -19.42 -3.09 1.03
N LEU A 360 -20.27 -3.00 0.02
CA LEU A 360 -21.44 -3.86 -0.15
C LEU A 360 -21.03 -5.05 -1.01
N LYS A 361 -20.90 -6.25 -0.46
CA LYS A 361 -20.33 -7.42 -1.16
C LYS A 361 -21.37 -8.09 -2.06
N SER A 362 -22.64 -8.13 -1.64
CA SER A 362 -23.68 -8.95 -2.28
C SER A 362 -25.08 -8.34 -2.19
N LEU A 363 -25.23 -7.11 -2.67
CA LEU A 363 -26.54 -6.45 -2.69
C LEU A 363 -27.48 -7.11 -3.72
N GLN A 364 -28.77 -7.23 -3.39
CA GLN A 364 -29.75 -7.81 -4.31
C GLN A 364 -29.94 -6.94 -5.57
N PRO A 365 -30.20 -7.53 -6.75
CA PRO A 365 -30.55 -6.77 -7.95
C PRO A 365 -31.76 -5.85 -7.70
N GLY A 366 -31.71 -4.63 -8.22
CA GLY A 366 -32.79 -3.65 -8.06
C GLY A 366 -32.78 -2.89 -6.73
N ALA A 367 -31.88 -3.20 -5.82
CA ALA A 367 -31.74 -2.49 -4.55
C ALA A 367 -31.26 -1.04 -4.78
N ASN A 368 -32.05 -0.06 -4.32
CA ASN A 368 -31.67 1.35 -4.34
C ASN A 368 -30.56 1.61 -3.34
N VAL A 369 -29.55 2.37 -3.75
CA VAL A 369 -28.41 2.78 -2.93
C VAL A 369 -28.40 4.29 -2.82
N SER A 370 -28.49 4.78 -1.58
CA SER A 370 -28.37 6.20 -1.25
C SER A 370 -27.12 6.45 -0.40
N ILE A 371 -26.44 7.56 -0.65
CA ILE A 371 -25.22 7.95 0.05
C ILE A 371 -25.52 9.19 0.86
N VAL A 372 -25.20 9.14 2.15
CA VAL A 372 -25.29 10.25 3.07
C VAL A 372 -23.90 10.56 3.59
N VAL A 373 -23.49 11.82 3.45
CA VAL A 373 -22.31 12.35 4.13
C VAL A 373 -22.82 13.33 5.19
N ALA A 374 -22.42 13.15 6.44
CA ALA A 374 -22.84 13.98 7.56
C ALA A 374 -21.64 14.65 8.22
N ALA A 375 -21.85 15.83 8.81
CA ALA A 375 -20.86 16.56 9.60
C ALA A 375 -21.32 16.70 11.05
N PRO A 376 -21.28 15.64 11.87
CA PRO A 376 -21.69 15.72 13.27
C PRO A 376 -20.89 16.73 14.08
N SER A 377 -19.60 16.93 13.75
CA SER A 377 -18.69 17.80 14.51
C SER A 377 -17.70 18.51 13.60
N LEU A 378 -17.68 19.85 13.65
CA LEU A 378 -16.73 20.70 12.91
C LEU A 378 -16.03 21.73 13.82
N PRO A 379 -15.22 21.31 14.81
CA PRO A 379 -14.56 22.22 15.75
C PRO A 379 -13.64 23.23 15.08
N SER A 380 -13.11 22.94 13.88
CA SER A 380 -12.25 23.87 13.15
C SER A 380 -12.92 25.22 12.90
N LEU A 381 -14.25 25.26 12.79
CA LEU A 381 -15.01 26.48 12.53
C LEU A 381 -15.01 27.46 13.72
N ILE A 382 -14.60 27.01 14.91
CA ILE A 382 -14.36 27.91 16.05
C ILE A 382 -13.14 28.80 15.77
N LEU A 383 -12.11 28.25 15.13
CA LEU A 383 -10.85 28.94 14.84
C LEU A 383 -10.84 29.62 13.48
N ASP A 384 -11.46 29.00 12.48
CA ASP A 384 -11.62 29.53 11.13
C ASP A 384 -13.06 29.31 10.62
N PRO A 385 -14.00 30.20 10.97
CA PRO A 385 -15.41 30.07 10.59
C PRO A 385 -15.65 30.24 9.08
N THR A 386 -14.64 30.69 8.33
CA THR A 386 -14.77 30.99 6.89
C THR A 386 -14.33 29.84 5.99
N THR A 387 -13.51 28.92 6.51
CA THR A 387 -13.02 27.77 5.77
C THR A 387 -13.92 26.55 6.00
N PRO A 388 -14.71 26.12 5.00
CA PRO A 388 -15.56 24.95 5.15
C PRO A 388 -14.74 23.66 5.19
N GLN A 389 -15.25 22.65 5.90
CA GLN A 389 -14.74 21.28 5.75
C GLN A 389 -15.18 20.74 4.39
N ARG A 390 -14.21 20.50 3.51
CA ARG A 390 -14.46 19.93 2.18
C ARG A 390 -14.32 18.42 2.19
N TRP A 391 -15.02 17.75 1.29
CA TRP A 391 -14.99 16.29 1.17
C TRP A 391 -15.24 15.84 -0.27
N ALA A 392 -14.93 14.58 -0.54
CA ALA A 392 -15.25 13.91 -1.80
C ALA A 392 -15.64 12.44 -1.56
N VAL A 393 -16.47 11.90 -2.45
CA VAL A 393 -16.87 10.50 -2.46
C VAL A 393 -16.58 9.88 -3.82
N ALA A 394 -16.00 8.68 -3.82
CA ALA A 394 -15.87 7.83 -5.01
C ALA A 394 -16.71 6.55 -4.83
N VAL A 395 -17.44 6.17 -5.87
CA VAL A 395 -18.25 4.95 -5.91
C VAL A 395 -17.82 4.12 -7.10
N VAL A 396 -17.32 2.90 -6.84
CA VAL A 396 -16.90 1.96 -7.87
C VAL A 396 -17.55 0.61 -7.64
N GLY A 397 -18.14 0.01 -8.67
CA GLY A 397 -18.72 -1.32 -8.55
C GLY A 397 -19.87 -1.62 -9.51
N HIS A 398 -20.66 -2.62 -9.18
CA HIS A 398 -21.67 -3.22 -10.06
C HIS A 398 -23.06 -2.61 -9.84
N PHE A 399 -23.26 -1.39 -10.32
CA PHE A 399 -24.52 -0.66 -10.22
C PHE A 399 -24.93 -0.03 -11.57
N SER A 400 -26.18 0.39 -11.68
CA SER A 400 -26.71 1.23 -12.75
C SER A 400 -27.16 2.58 -12.20
N GLY A 401 -27.44 3.53 -13.10
CA GLY A 401 -27.86 4.88 -12.73
C GLY A 401 -26.69 5.83 -12.45
N TYR A 402 -27.04 7.04 -12.02
CA TYR A 402 -26.11 8.14 -11.81
C TYR A 402 -26.41 8.82 -10.48
N LEU A 403 -25.39 9.32 -9.80
CA LEU A 403 -25.61 10.10 -8.59
C LEU A 403 -26.25 11.45 -8.93
N GLU A 404 -27.47 11.66 -8.47
CA GLU A 404 -28.32 12.83 -8.80
C GLU A 404 -27.95 14.05 -7.94
N SER A 405 -26.79 14.65 -8.21
CA SER A 405 -26.29 15.80 -7.46
C SER A 405 -25.42 16.72 -8.31
N GLU A 406 -25.48 18.02 -8.06
CA GLU A 406 -24.57 19.01 -8.67
C GLU A 406 -23.09 18.79 -8.25
N LEU A 407 -22.84 18.00 -7.19
CA LEU A 407 -21.50 17.56 -6.81
C LEU A 407 -20.93 16.49 -7.74
N ASN A 408 -21.78 15.80 -8.51
CA ASN A 408 -21.38 14.88 -9.55
C ASN A 408 -21.21 15.64 -10.87
N PRO A 409 -19.98 15.76 -11.43
CA PRO A 409 -19.74 16.51 -12.66
C PRO A 409 -20.59 16.02 -13.84
N PHE A 410 -20.88 14.72 -13.91
CA PHE A 410 -21.73 14.16 -14.95
C PHE A 410 -23.17 14.66 -14.82
N TRP A 411 -23.74 14.59 -13.62
CA TRP A 411 -25.10 15.06 -13.37
C TRP A 411 -25.23 16.57 -13.52
N ALA A 412 -24.27 17.34 -13.02
CA ALA A 412 -24.23 18.81 -13.21
C ALA A 412 -24.26 19.21 -14.70
N LYS A 413 -23.68 18.39 -15.58
CA LYS A 413 -23.66 18.64 -17.03
C LYS A 413 -24.93 18.13 -17.74
N TRP A 414 -25.46 16.97 -17.36
CA TRP A 414 -26.47 16.25 -18.16
C TRP A 414 -27.82 16.02 -17.47
N GLY A 415 -27.89 16.07 -16.14
CA GLY A 415 -28.97 15.50 -15.32
C GLY A 415 -30.37 16.04 -15.59
N ARG A 416 -30.51 17.29 -16.04
CA ARG A 416 -31.82 17.90 -16.33
C ARG A 416 -32.25 17.85 -17.81
N GLY A 417 -31.44 17.26 -18.69
CA GLY A 417 -31.67 17.31 -20.14
C GLY A 417 -31.05 16.15 -20.90
N MET A 418 -30.97 14.96 -20.31
CA MET A 418 -30.34 13.80 -20.95
C MET A 418 -30.99 13.52 -22.32
N PRO A 419 -30.20 13.36 -23.39
CA PRO A 419 -30.69 12.65 -24.57
C PRO A 419 -31.03 11.20 -24.17
N PRO A 420 -32.05 10.57 -24.79
CA PRO A 420 -32.46 9.21 -24.44
C PRO A 420 -31.28 8.24 -24.51
N SER A 421 -31.22 7.32 -23.54
CA SER A 421 -30.14 6.33 -23.45
C SER A 421 -30.01 5.55 -24.76
N PRO A 422 -28.80 5.38 -25.33
CA PRO A 422 -28.62 4.39 -26.39
C PRO A 422 -28.90 2.99 -25.83
N PRO A 423 -29.39 2.05 -26.67
CA PRO A 423 -29.72 0.70 -26.24
C PRO A 423 -28.51 0.01 -25.58
N PRO A 424 -28.76 -0.95 -24.67
CA PRO A 424 -27.69 -1.67 -24.00
C PRO A 424 -26.73 -2.30 -25.04
N PRO A 425 -25.43 -2.37 -24.73
CA PRO A 425 -24.48 -3.01 -25.61
C PRO A 425 -24.94 -4.44 -25.90
N GLU A 426 -24.92 -4.81 -27.18
CA GLU A 426 -25.19 -6.17 -27.65
C GLU A 426 -24.32 -7.13 -26.82
N PRO A 427 -24.87 -8.26 -26.32
CA PRO A 427 -24.06 -9.26 -25.63
C PRO A 427 -22.83 -9.60 -26.47
N PRO A 428 -21.66 -9.86 -25.83
CA PRO A 428 -20.43 -10.13 -26.56
C PRO A 428 -20.72 -11.20 -27.60
N ARG A 429 -20.44 -10.89 -28.88
CA ARG A 429 -20.54 -11.90 -29.93
C ARG A 429 -19.72 -13.10 -29.46
N PRO A 430 -20.23 -14.32 -29.62
CA PRO A 430 -19.45 -15.52 -29.32
C PRO A 430 -18.09 -15.37 -30.02
N PRO A 431 -16.99 -15.81 -29.37
CA PRO A 431 -15.68 -15.72 -29.96
C PRO A 431 -15.76 -16.25 -31.38
N ARG A 432 -15.19 -15.52 -32.35
CA ARG A 432 -15.08 -16.05 -33.72
C ARG A 432 -14.54 -17.47 -33.59
N PRO A 433 -15.15 -18.47 -34.25
CA PRO A 433 -14.57 -19.80 -34.26
C PRO A 433 -13.09 -19.64 -34.64
N PRO A 434 -12.19 -20.41 -34.00
CA PRO A 434 -10.77 -20.34 -34.31
C PRO A 434 -10.61 -20.41 -35.83
N PRO A 435 -9.67 -19.65 -36.41
CA PRO A 435 -9.39 -19.78 -37.84
C PRO A 435 -9.22 -21.28 -38.12
N SER A 436 -9.91 -21.77 -39.17
CA SER A 436 -9.82 -23.16 -39.59
C SER A 436 -8.36 -23.59 -39.56
N PRO A 437 -8.04 -24.80 -39.08
CA PRO A 437 -6.66 -25.26 -38.98
C PRO A 437 -5.97 -25.00 -40.31
N VAL A 438 -4.81 -24.33 -40.24
CA VAL A 438 -3.94 -24.13 -41.40
C VAL A 438 -3.79 -25.51 -42.05
N PRO A 439 -4.10 -25.66 -43.36
CA PRO A 439 -3.95 -26.95 -44.01
C PRO A 439 -2.51 -27.42 -43.81
N SER A 440 -2.36 -28.69 -43.38
CA SER A 440 -1.06 -29.30 -43.13
C SER A 440 -0.11 -29.03 -44.30
N PRO A 441 1.18 -28.75 -44.02
CA PRO A 441 2.15 -28.54 -45.09
C PRO A 441 2.11 -29.75 -46.03
N ALA A 442 2.02 -29.47 -47.33
CA ALA A 442 2.02 -30.50 -48.36
C ALA A 442 3.25 -31.42 -48.20
N PRO A 443 3.12 -32.74 -48.41
CA PRO A 443 4.24 -33.66 -48.29
C PRO A 443 5.38 -33.25 -49.23
N PRO A 444 6.64 -33.44 -48.82
CA PRO A 444 7.79 -33.06 -49.63
C PRO A 444 7.74 -33.75 -51.00
N ARG A 445 8.03 -32.98 -52.06
CA ARG A 445 8.12 -33.51 -53.43
C ARG A 445 9.19 -34.62 -53.50
N PRO A 446 8.93 -35.71 -54.26
CA PRO A 446 9.92 -36.76 -54.47
C PRO A 446 11.16 -36.22 -55.21
N PRO A 447 12.34 -36.79 -54.93
CA PRO A 447 13.60 -36.33 -55.52
C PRO A 447 13.66 -36.56 -57.04
N PRO A 448 14.36 -35.69 -57.80
CA PRO A 448 14.57 -35.88 -59.22
C PRO A 448 15.47 -37.09 -59.53
N ALA A 449 15.19 -37.76 -60.65
CA ALA A 449 15.89 -38.96 -61.12
C ALA A 449 17.35 -38.67 -61.53
N PRO A 450 18.27 -39.65 -61.40
CA PRO A 450 19.70 -39.45 -61.55
C PRO A 450 20.21 -39.39 -63.02
N PRO A 451 21.30 -38.66 -63.30
CA PRO A 451 21.97 -38.67 -64.61
C PRO A 451 22.96 -39.85 -64.79
N SER A 452 23.13 -40.29 -66.04
CA SER A 452 23.90 -41.47 -66.52
C SER A 452 25.44 -41.27 -66.55
N PRO A 453 26.27 -42.34 -66.67
CA PRO A 453 27.66 -42.40 -66.17
C PRO A 453 28.77 -42.00 -67.16
N ARG A 454 29.96 -41.65 -66.63
CA ARG A 454 31.24 -41.42 -67.36
C ARG A 454 32.47 -41.91 -66.50
N PRO A 455 33.71 -42.02 -67.06
CA PRO A 455 34.55 -43.24 -67.10
C PRO A 455 35.58 -43.38 -65.95
N PRO A 456 36.36 -44.50 -65.89
CA PRO A 456 36.98 -45.00 -64.66
C PRO A 456 38.31 -44.32 -64.22
N PRO A 457 38.74 -44.55 -62.96
CA PRO A 457 39.62 -43.66 -62.20
C PRO A 457 41.10 -44.07 -62.20
N ARG A 458 41.97 -43.15 -61.74
CA ARG A 458 43.35 -43.46 -61.30
C ARG A 458 43.59 -43.09 -59.82
N PRO A 459 44.51 -43.80 -59.12
CA PRO A 459 44.60 -43.85 -57.65
C PRO A 459 45.65 -42.88 -57.03
N PRO A 460 45.71 -42.77 -55.68
CA PRO A 460 45.92 -41.51 -54.95
C PRO A 460 47.33 -41.32 -54.36
N LYS A 461 47.59 -40.15 -53.77
CA LYS A 461 48.52 -39.99 -52.63
C LYS A 461 48.13 -38.78 -51.73
N PRO A 462 48.17 -38.93 -50.38
CA PRO A 462 47.97 -37.87 -49.37
C PRO A 462 49.34 -37.42 -48.77
N PRO A 463 49.41 -36.68 -47.64
CA PRO A 463 48.76 -35.44 -47.18
C PRO A 463 49.81 -34.34 -46.82
N ARG A 464 49.40 -33.12 -46.40
CA ARG A 464 50.19 -32.28 -45.44
C ARG A 464 49.44 -31.05 -44.88
N LEU A 465 49.61 -30.83 -43.56
CA LEU A 465 49.47 -29.58 -42.79
C LEU A 465 50.89 -28.98 -42.55
N PRO A 466 51.07 -27.84 -41.85
CA PRO A 466 50.57 -26.46 -42.00
C PRO A 466 51.75 -25.47 -42.24
N PRO A 467 51.55 -24.13 -42.30
CA PRO A 467 52.52 -23.25 -41.61
C PRO A 467 52.00 -21.91 -41.03
N SER A 468 52.77 -21.36 -40.08
CA SER A 468 52.95 -19.93 -39.72
C SER A 468 54.45 -19.58 -39.88
N PRO A 469 54.99 -18.34 -39.72
CA PRO A 469 54.57 -16.94 -39.98
C PRO A 469 55.57 -16.21 -40.95
N PRO A 470 55.50 -14.87 -41.17
CA PRO A 470 56.76 -14.15 -41.49
C PRO A 470 56.94 -12.69 -40.97
N THR A 471 58.21 -12.30 -40.81
CA THR A 471 58.87 -10.96 -40.76
C THR A 471 60.19 -11.04 -41.55
N PRO A 472 61.01 -9.98 -41.81
CA PRO A 472 60.85 -8.63 -42.41
C PRO A 472 61.71 -8.48 -43.73
N PRO A 473 61.88 -7.28 -44.38
CA PRO A 473 63.14 -6.49 -44.25
C PRO A 473 63.04 -4.94 -44.53
N SER A 474 64.21 -4.27 -44.64
CA SER A 474 64.66 -2.89 -44.30
C SER A 474 64.78 -1.77 -45.40
N THR A 475 64.90 -0.51 -44.92
CA THR A 475 65.22 0.90 -45.43
C THR A 475 66.23 1.12 -46.59
N PRO A 476 66.45 2.34 -47.23
CA PRO A 476 66.48 3.78 -46.73
C PRO A 476 66.07 4.90 -47.79
N PRO A 477 66.43 6.23 -47.77
CA PRO A 477 67.02 7.17 -46.77
C PRO A 477 66.29 8.56 -46.55
N THR A 478 66.77 9.34 -45.57
CA THR A 478 66.37 10.69 -45.03
C THR A 478 66.90 11.95 -45.78
N PRO A 479 66.32 13.18 -45.63
CA PRO A 479 66.83 14.26 -44.70
C PRO A 479 65.75 15.30 -44.21
N PRO A 480 66.07 16.47 -43.58
CA PRO A 480 66.78 16.81 -42.33
C PRO A 480 65.88 17.59 -41.30
N PRO A 481 66.38 18.09 -40.13
CA PRO A 481 65.58 18.27 -38.90
C PRO A 481 65.14 19.72 -38.60
N SER A 482 64.08 19.88 -37.78
CA SER A 482 63.75 21.15 -37.11
C SER A 482 63.24 20.96 -35.66
N ASN A 483 63.61 21.92 -34.82
CA ASN A 483 63.75 21.90 -33.36
C ASN A 483 62.45 21.92 -32.52
N PRO A 484 62.55 21.62 -31.21
CA PRO A 484 61.41 21.30 -30.35
C PRO A 484 60.57 22.49 -29.89
N ARG A 485 59.30 22.16 -29.64
CA ARG A 485 58.16 23.03 -29.28
C ARG A 485 58.28 23.57 -27.83
N PRO A 486 58.07 24.87 -27.58
CA PRO A 486 57.93 25.41 -26.22
C PRO A 486 56.50 25.19 -25.66
N PRO A 487 56.32 25.19 -24.32
CA PRO A 487 55.01 25.04 -23.71
C PRO A 487 54.23 26.36 -23.71
N PRO A 488 52.91 26.37 -23.94
CA PRO A 488 52.09 27.53 -23.63
C PRO A 488 51.59 27.52 -22.18
N SER A 489 51.73 28.69 -21.56
CA SER A 489 51.41 29.12 -20.20
C SER A 489 49.89 29.09 -19.85
N PRO A 490 49.51 29.25 -18.57
CA PRO A 490 48.15 28.98 -18.08
C PRO A 490 47.21 30.18 -18.27
N PRO A 491 45.89 29.98 -18.45
CA PRO A 491 44.92 31.06 -18.32
C PRO A 491 44.34 31.17 -16.90
N PHE A 492 44.51 32.38 -16.38
CA PHE A 492 43.76 33.14 -15.38
C PHE A 492 42.53 32.53 -14.68
N ARG A 493 42.55 32.70 -13.35
CA ARG A 493 41.47 32.53 -12.38
C ARG A 493 40.81 33.90 -12.10
N PRO A 494 39.46 33.97 -12.05
CA PRO A 494 38.80 34.93 -11.16
C PRO A 494 37.76 34.26 -10.22
N THR A 495 38.04 34.41 -8.93
CA THR A 495 37.15 34.71 -7.79
C THR A 495 35.75 34.06 -7.68
N SER A 496 35.63 33.14 -6.72
CA SER A 496 34.38 32.78 -6.01
C SER A 496 34.33 33.52 -4.65
N PRO A 497 33.15 33.90 -4.13
CA PRO A 497 33.03 34.69 -2.90
C PRO A 497 33.24 33.88 -1.61
N SER A 498 33.79 34.56 -0.60
CA SER A 498 34.21 34.05 0.71
C SER A 498 33.06 33.59 1.62
N PRO A 499 33.24 32.53 2.42
CA PRO A 499 32.43 32.25 3.60
C PRO A 499 32.93 33.04 4.85
N PRO A 500 32.06 33.32 5.84
CA PRO A 500 32.42 34.09 7.03
C PRO A 500 33.29 33.30 8.02
N LYS A 501 34.10 34.07 8.77
CA LYS A 501 35.15 33.66 9.73
C LYS A 501 34.63 32.90 10.96
N PRO A 502 35.47 32.06 11.59
CA PRO A 502 35.22 31.44 12.90
C PRO A 502 35.63 32.35 14.06
N SER A 503 34.85 32.34 15.14
CA SER A 503 35.16 32.98 16.43
C SER A 503 35.25 31.95 17.55
N LEU A 504 36.45 31.89 18.16
CA LEU A 504 36.89 31.54 19.53
C LEU A 504 36.29 30.34 20.31
N PRO A 505 37.13 29.62 21.10
CA PRO A 505 36.74 28.42 21.83
C PRO A 505 36.21 28.72 23.24
N ASP A 506 35.12 28.05 23.63
CA ASP A 506 34.63 28.02 25.02
C ASP A 506 35.07 26.74 25.76
N VAL A 507 35.34 26.96 27.04
CA VAL A 507 35.98 26.12 28.07
C VAL A 507 35.16 24.88 28.43
N PRO A 508 35.78 23.71 28.68
CA PRO A 508 35.08 22.52 29.19
C PRO A 508 34.86 22.59 30.72
N MET A 509 33.61 22.42 31.16
CA MET A 509 33.25 22.15 32.56
C MET A 509 33.35 20.65 32.91
N PRO A 510 33.68 20.29 34.17
CA PRO A 510 33.96 18.91 34.59
C PRO A 510 32.69 18.06 34.86
N PRO A 511 32.81 16.72 34.91
CA PRO A 511 31.69 15.80 35.05
C PRO A 511 31.17 15.70 36.49
N SER A 512 29.85 15.58 36.65
CA SER A 512 29.18 15.31 37.92
C SER A 512 29.04 13.79 38.16
N LEU A 513 29.39 13.37 39.38
CA LEU A 513 29.32 12.00 39.91
C LEU A 513 27.87 11.50 40.11
N PRO A 514 27.64 10.17 40.14
CA PRO A 514 26.31 9.58 40.34
C PRO A 514 25.91 9.55 41.81
N GLY A 515 24.74 10.11 42.12
CA GLY A 515 24.09 10.05 43.44
C GLY A 515 23.03 8.95 43.51
N THR A 516 23.04 8.22 44.62
CA THR A 516 22.23 7.07 45.03
C THR A 516 20.70 7.30 45.10
N PRO A 517 19.88 6.24 44.99
CA PRO A 517 18.41 6.32 44.92
C PRO A 517 17.76 6.62 46.27
N ARG A 518 16.72 7.46 46.27
CA ARG A 518 15.90 7.82 47.44
C ARG A 518 14.57 7.04 47.43
N ALA A 519 14.23 6.47 48.58
CA ALA A 519 13.08 5.62 48.86
C ALA A 519 11.71 6.31 48.66
N PRO A 520 10.61 5.54 48.47
CA PRO A 520 9.27 6.06 48.21
C PRO A 520 8.53 6.49 49.49
N SER A 521 7.78 7.59 49.41
CA SER A 521 6.89 8.09 50.47
C SER A 521 5.49 7.44 50.39
N PRO A 522 4.78 7.29 51.53
CA PRO A 522 3.53 6.53 51.66
C PRO A 522 2.26 7.31 51.24
N PRO A 523 1.10 6.63 51.03
CA PRO A 523 -0.12 7.23 50.50
C PRO A 523 -0.93 7.98 51.58
N SER A 524 -1.63 9.04 51.18
CA SER A 524 -2.60 9.77 52.03
C SER A 524 -4.05 9.33 51.77
N PRO A 525 -4.95 9.43 52.76
CA PRO A 525 -6.18 8.62 52.82
C PRO A 525 -7.44 9.26 52.20
N GLN A 526 -8.38 8.38 51.86
CA GLN A 526 -9.73 8.65 51.37
C GLN A 526 -10.60 9.53 52.30
N ARG A 527 -11.43 10.39 51.69
CA ARG A 527 -12.63 10.98 52.30
C ARG A 527 -13.80 10.99 51.30
N THR A 528 -14.87 10.26 51.61
CA THR A 528 -16.25 10.42 51.10
C THR A 528 -16.98 11.49 51.93
N PRO A 529 -17.96 12.27 51.38
CA PRO A 529 -19.40 11.88 51.40
C PRO A 529 -20.27 12.59 50.29
N PRO A 530 -21.63 12.62 50.33
CA PRO A 530 -22.67 11.57 50.39
C PRO A 530 -23.69 11.63 49.19
N LEU A 531 -24.68 10.71 49.17
CA LEU A 531 -25.72 10.54 48.12
C LEU A 531 -26.98 11.47 48.23
N SER A 532 -27.40 11.99 47.06
CA SER A 532 -28.72 12.23 46.38
C SER A 532 -30.06 12.54 47.13
N PRO A 533 -31.02 13.34 46.56
CA PRO A 533 -32.11 12.78 45.69
C PRO A 533 -32.70 13.78 44.60
N PRO A 534 -33.94 13.61 44.03
CA PRO A 534 -34.26 13.38 42.60
C PRO A 534 -34.86 14.59 41.82
N PRO A 535 -35.20 14.49 40.51
CA PRO A 535 -35.59 15.64 39.67
C PRO A 535 -37.12 15.79 39.46
N SER A 536 -37.57 17.04 39.18
CA SER A 536 -38.74 17.52 38.37
C SER A 536 -39.48 18.73 39.00
N PRO A 537 -40.36 19.50 38.31
CA PRO A 537 -40.73 19.58 36.89
C PRO A 537 -40.67 21.02 36.27
N THR A 538 -40.92 21.09 34.96
CA THR A 538 -41.11 22.27 34.08
C THR A 538 -42.16 23.30 34.58
N PRO A 539 -42.05 24.58 34.14
CA PRO A 539 -43.26 25.24 33.65
C PRO A 539 -43.09 26.01 32.33
N SER A 540 -44.23 26.09 31.64
CA SER A 540 -44.52 26.60 30.31
C SER A 540 -44.61 28.13 30.16
N LEU A 541 -44.25 28.60 28.96
CA LEU A 541 -44.81 29.73 28.16
C LEU A 541 -45.23 31.04 28.85
N LYS A 542 -44.50 32.13 28.53
CA LYS A 542 -45.07 33.46 28.20
C LYS A 542 -44.27 34.17 27.09
N SER A 543 -45.01 34.98 26.33
CA SER A 543 -44.83 35.57 24.99
C SER A 543 -43.60 36.48 24.77
N PRO A 544 -43.22 36.76 23.50
CA PRO A 544 -41.94 37.39 23.15
C PRO A 544 -41.98 38.94 23.24
N PRO A 545 -40.84 39.61 23.50
CA PRO A 545 -40.74 41.06 23.37
C PRO A 545 -40.57 41.51 21.91
N ARG A 546 -41.14 42.68 21.64
CA ARG A 546 -41.28 43.40 20.37
C ARG A 546 -39.92 43.77 19.73
N PRO A 547 -39.81 43.84 18.38
CA PRO A 547 -38.54 44.10 17.69
C PRO A 547 -38.08 45.57 17.81
N PRO A 548 -36.76 45.85 17.83
CA PRO A 548 -36.25 47.20 17.70
C PRO A 548 -36.31 47.68 16.24
N SER A 549 -36.66 48.96 16.06
CA SER A 549 -36.70 49.69 14.79
C SER A 549 -35.32 49.80 14.10
N PRO A 550 -35.26 49.97 12.77
CA PRO A 550 -34.05 49.75 11.97
C PRO A 550 -32.99 50.84 12.13
N VAL A 551 -31.76 50.42 12.39
CA VAL A 551 -30.54 51.24 12.33
C VAL A 551 -30.16 51.47 10.86
N LYS A 552 -29.95 52.73 10.48
CA LYS A 552 -29.47 53.14 9.14
C LYS A 552 -28.10 52.51 8.83
N PRO A 553 -27.84 52.03 7.59
CA PRO A 553 -26.52 51.57 7.21
C PRO A 553 -25.53 52.74 7.03
N PRO A 554 -24.24 52.54 7.35
CA PRO A 554 -23.19 53.53 7.09
C PRO A 554 -22.89 53.66 5.58
N PRO A 555 -22.33 54.80 5.11
CA PRO A 555 -22.13 55.07 3.69
C PRO A 555 -21.07 54.15 3.08
N THR A 556 -21.35 53.66 1.87
CA THR A 556 -20.44 52.89 1.01
C THR A 556 -19.16 53.67 0.66
N PRO A 557 -17.96 53.04 0.70
CA PRO A 557 -16.76 53.63 0.14
C PRO A 557 -16.83 53.68 -1.39
N ARG A 558 -16.53 54.85 -1.97
CA ARG A 558 -16.39 55.05 -3.41
C ARG A 558 -15.26 54.19 -3.98
N ARG A 559 -15.56 53.47 -5.06
CA ARG A 559 -14.62 52.71 -5.89
C ARG A 559 -13.83 53.69 -6.81
N PRO A 560 -12.50 53.61 -6.93
CA PRO A 560 -11.77 54.36 -7.94
C PRO A 560 -12.00 53.78 -9.35
N PRO A 561 -11.92 54.59 -10.41
CA PRO A 561 -12.27 54.16 -11.77
C PRO A 561 -11.28 53.13 -12.34
N SER A 562 -11.84 52.14 -13.02
CA SER A 562 -11.14 51.06 -13.72
C SER A 562 -10.38 51.59 -14.94
N ARG A 563 -9.09 51.23 -15.03
CA ARG A 563 -8.22 51.42 -16.20
C ARG A 563 -8.66 50.46 -17.34
N PRO A 564 -8.71 50.90 -18.61
CA PRO A 564 -9.11 50.03 -19.72
C PRO A 564 -8.06 48.94 -20.02
N PRO A 565 -8.47 47.76 -20.54
CA PRO A 565 -7.57 46.65 -20.81
C PRO A 565 -6.65 46.92 -22.00
N SER A 566 -5.38 46.52 -21.86
CA SER A 566 -4.38 46.55 -22.92
C SER A 566 -4.63 45.44 -23.96
N PRO A 567 -4.33 45.67 -25.26
CA PRO A 567 -4.58 44.69 -26.32
C PRO A 567 -3.65 43.45 -26.20
N PRO A 568 -4.07 42.29 -26.72
CA PRO A 568 -3.33 41.03 -26.56
C PRO A 568 -1.99 41.05 -27.33
N ARG A 569 -0.92 40.64 -26.65
CA ARG A 569 0.39 40.36 -27.27
C ARG A 569 0.28 39.14 -28.19
N ARG A 570 0.73 39.31 -29.44
CA ARG A 570 0.94 38.23 -30.42
C ARG A 570 1.86 37.13 -29.85
N PRO A 571 1.60 35.85 -30.14
CA PRO A 571 2.58 34.78 -29.88
C PRO A 571 3.78 34.91 -30.84
N PRO A 572 5.00 34.56 -30.42
CA PRO A 572 6.15 34.51 -31.31
C PRO A 572 6.05 33.34 -32.30
N ASN A 573 6.36 33.62 -33.56
CA ASN A 573 6.51 32.63 -34.63
C ASN A 573 7.47 31.51 -34.20
N ARG A 574 6.98 30.26 -34.16
CA ARG A 574 7.84 29.08 -34.19
C ARG A 574 8.17 28.75 -35.64
N LEU A 575 9.45 28.89 -35.99
CA LEU A 575 10.06 28.29 -37.17
C LEU A 575 9.99 26.75 -37.07
N PRO A 576 9.82 26.02 -38.18
CA PRO A 576 9.85 24.56 -38.20
C PRO A 576 11.28 24.03 -38.02
N PRO A 577 11.47 22.83 -37.43
CA PRO A 577 12.79 22.23 -37.28
C PRO A 577 13.35 21.74 -38.63
N PRO A 578 14.68 21.79 -38.83
CA PRO A 578 15.30 21.31 -40.06
C PRO A 578 15.30 19.78 -40.12
N MET A 579 14.95 19.25 -41.29
CA MET A 579 15.35 17.92 -41.71
C MET A 579 16.87 17.87 -41.81
N GLN A 580 17.48 16.87 -41.19
CA GLN A 580 18.78 16.35 -41.63
C GLN A 580 18.72 14.83 -41.73
N GLN A 581 19.48 14.39 -42.74
CA GLN A 581 19.57 13.09 -43.37
C GLN A 581 20.10 11.98 -42.46
#